data_AF-A0A524PXT9-F1
#
_entry.id   AF-A0A524PXT9-F1
#
_cell.length_a   1.000
_cell.length_b   1.000
_cell.length_c   1.000
_cell.angle_alpha   90.00
_cell.angle_beta   90.00
_cell.angle_gamma   90.00
#
_symmetry.space_group_name_H-M   'P 1'
#
loop_
_entity.id
_entity.type
_entity.pdbx_description
1 polymer ?
#
loop_
_entity_poly.entity_id
_entity_poly.type
_entity_poly.pdbx_seq_one_letter_code
_entity_poly.pdbx_strand_id
1 'polypeptide(L)'
;MLIRTKRGLDLPIAGAPEQSVHAGAPVGSVALLGPDYLGLKPTMQVQEGDRVKLGQPLFSDKKNPGVNFTSPGSGVVEAVNRGPRRVLQSVVIRLGAEDDADR
;
A
#
# COMPACT_ATOMS: atom_id res chain seq x y z
N MET A 1 21.79 10.82 35.93
CA MET A 1 21.10 9.79 35.10
C MET A 1 19.61 10.03 35.22
N LEU A 2 18.93 10.40 34.12
CA LEU A 2 17.52 10.79 34.15
C LEU A 2 16.67 9.64 33.60
N ILE A 3 15.93 8.93 34.45
CA ILE A 3 15.02 7.85 34.04
C ILE A 3 13.64 8.49 33.79
N ARG A 4 13.15 8.46 32.54
CA ARG A 4 11.81 8.95 32.17
C ARG A 4 10.80 7.80 32.28
N THR A 5 10.02 7.76 33.36
CA THR A 5 8.86 6.87 33.49
C THR A 5 7.66 7.45 32.76
N LYS A 6 7.12 6.72 31.78
CA LYS A 6 5.83 7.05 31.14
C LYS A 6 4.71 6.46 31.99
N ARG A 7 3.74 7.28 32.42
CA ARG A 7 2.52 6.83 33.12
C ARG A 7 1.54 6.18 32.14
N GLY A 8 1.97 5.11 31.49
CA GLY A 8 1.12 4.27 30.64
C GLY A 8 0.55 3.10 31.44
N LEU A 9 -0.63 2.62 31.03
CA LEU A 9 -1.22 1.38 31.51
C LEU A 9 -1.03 0.32 30.42
N ASP A 10 -0.44 -0.82 30.76
CA ASP A 10 -0.41 -1.98 29.87
C ASP A 10 -1.83 -2.56 29.78
N LEU A 11 -2.41 -2.54 28.58
CA LEU A 11 -3.76 -3.04 28.36
C LEU A 11 -3.75 -4.58 28.36
N PRO A 12 -4.50 -5.25 29.25
CA PRO A 12 -4.54 -6.71 29.30
C PRO A 12 -5.47 -7.26 28.20
N ILE A 13 -4.93 -7.35 26.98
CA ILE A 13 -5.65 -7.87 25.82
C ILE A 13 -5.19 -9.31 25.55
N ALA A 14 -6.13 -10.24 25.47
CA ALA A 14 -5.83 -11.63 25.09
C ALA A 14 -5.52 -11.75 23.59
N GLY A 15 -4.74 -12.77 23.21
CA GLY A 15 -4.38 -13.01 21.80
C GLY A 15 -3.04 -12.39 21.36
N ALA A 16 -2.12 -12.17 22.30
CA ALA A 16 -0.75 -11.76 21.97
C ALA A 16 -0.11 -12.78 21.01
N PRO A 17 0.52 -12.34 19.91
CA PRO A 17 1.15 -13.25 18.97
C PRO A 17 2.43 -13.84 19.55
N GLU A 18 2.76 -15.05 19.11
CA GLU A 18 4.08 -15.64 19.35
C GLU A 18 5.16 -14.73 18.73
N GLN A 19 6.25 -14.48 19.45
CA GLN A 19 7.33 -13.60 19.00
C GLN A 19 8.33 -14.36 18.10
N SER A 20 7.78 -15.00 17.06
CA SER A 20 8.49 -15.81 16.08
C SER A 20 7.97 -15.49 14.68
N VAL A 21 8.83 -15.65 13.67
CA VAL A 21 8.49 -15.33 12.28
C VAL A 21 8.22 -16.64 11.53
N HIS A 22 7.04 -16.72 10.91
CA HIS A 22 6.64 -17.84 10.07
C HIS A 22 6.30 -17.34 8.67
N ALA A 23 6.36 -18.24 7.68
CA ALA A 23 5.82 -17.94 6.37
C ALA A 23 4.29 -17.77 6.46
N GLY A 24 3.80 -16.64 5.96
CA GLY A 24 2.36 -16.40 5.83
C GLY A 24 1.74 -17.19 4.68
N ALA A 25 0.42 -17.11 4.58
CA ALA A 25 -0.28 -17.60 3.39
C ALA A 25 0.19 -16.85 2.13
N PRO A 26 0.21 -17.50 0.96
CA PRO A 26 0.56 -16.83 -0.29
C PRO A 26 -0.40 -15.68 -0.59
N VAL A 27 0.15 -14.52 -0.97
CA VAL A 27 -0.62 -13.31 -1.27
C VAL A 27 -0.84 -13.22 -2.78
N GLY A 28 -2.11 -13.18 -3.21
CA GLY A 28 -2.46 -13.06 -4.64
C GLY A 28 -2.61 -11.62 -5.14
N SER A 29 -2.85 -10.67 -4.24
CA SER A 29 -3.09 -9.27 -4.58
C SER A 29 -2.60 -8.34 -3.48
N VAL A 30 -2.16 -7.15 -3.89
CA VAL A 30 -1.70 -6.07 -3.01
C VAL A 30 -2.39 -4.77 -3.41
N ALA A 31 -2.50 -3.81 -2.50
CA ALA A 31 -3.11 -2.54 -2.82
C ALA A 31 -2.49 -1.38 -2.06
N LEU A 32 -2.49 -0.20 -2.69
CA LEU A 32 -2.31 1.07 -1.99
C LEU A 32 -3.67 1.65 -1.65
N LEU A 33 -3.82 2.11 -0.41
CA LEU A 33 -5.05 2.71 0.10
C LEU A 33 -4.94 4.23 0.08
N GLY A 34 -5.87 4.89 -0.60
CA GLY A 34 -5.93 6.36 -0.61
C GLY A 34 -6.14 6.98 0.78
N PRO A 35 -7.00 6.42 1.66
CA PRO A 35 -7.25 6.98 3.00
C PRO A 35 -6.05 7.03 3.95
N ASP A 36 -5.02 6.22 3.70
CA ASP A 36 -3.80 6.19 4.52
C ASP A 36 -2.99 7.49 4.38
N TYR A 37 -3.25 8.26 3.32
CA TYR A 37 -2.55 9.50 3.00
C TYR A 37 -3.46 10.71 3.24
N LEU A 38 -3.25 11.39 4.38
CA LEU A 38 -4.05 12.53 4.78
C LEU A 38 -4.00 13.67 3.74
N GLY A 39 -5.16 14.02 3.21
CA GLY A 39 -5.32 15.16 2.30
C GLY A 39 -4.95 14.88 0.84
N LEU A 40 -4.63 13.63 0.48
CA LEU A 40 -4.25 13.18 -0.86
C LEU A 40 -5.19 13.69 -1.96
N LYS A 41 -4.62 14.27 -3.03
CA LYS A 41 -5.31 14.51 -4.30
C LYS A 41 -4.62 13.74 -5.42
N PRO A 42 -5.05 12.50 -5.70
CA PRO A 42 -4.32 11.59 -6.57
C PRO A 42 -4.47 12.01 -8.04
N THR A 43 -3.34 12.05 -8.75
CA THR A 43 -3.26 12.10 -10.20
C THR A 43 -2.81 10.72 -10.68
N MET A 44 -3.70 9.99 -11.35
CA MET A 44 -3.42 8.63 -11.78
C MET A 44 -2.41 8.60 -12.92
N GLN A 45 -1.52 7.63 -12.90
CA GLN A 45 -0.56 7.33 -13.97
C GLN A 45 -0.83 5.96 -14.61
N VAL A 46 -1.76 5.20 -14.03
CA VAL A 46 -2.19 3.88 -14.50
C VAL A 46 -3.72 3.78 -14.50
N GLN A 47 -4.23 2.79 -15.22
CA GLN A 47 -5.63 2.41 -15.29
C GLN A 47 -5.80 0.90 -15.07
N GLU A 48 -7.05 0.46 -14.89
CA GLU A 48 -7.37 -0.97 -14.78
C GLU A 48 -6.95 -1.72 -16.06
N GLY A 49 -6.33 -2.89 -15.86
CA GLY A 49 -5.76 -3.70 -16.93
C GLY A 49 -4.30 -3.40 -17.26
N ASP A 50 -3.72 -2.31 -16.76
CA ASP A 50 -2.32 -1.99 -17.00
C ASP A 50 -1.39 -2.98 -16.29
N ARG A 51 -0.31 -3.35 -16.98
CA ARG A 51 0.81 -4.08 -16.35
C ARG A 51 1.72 -3.09 -15.64
N VAL A 52 2.11 -3.44 -14.42
CA VAL A 52 2.99 -2.63 -13.58
C VAL A 52 4.16 -3.46 -13.08
N LYS A 53 5.35 -2.85 -13.06
CA LYS A 53 6.55 -3.42 -12.42
C LYS A 53 6.66 -2.96 -10.97
N LEU A 54 7.41 -3.72 -10.17
CA LEU A 54 7.82 -3.30 -8.83
C LEU A 54 8.48 -1.91 -8.88
N GLY A 55 8.00 -0.99 -8.04
CA GLY A 55 8.51 0.38 -8.01
C GLY A 55 7.97 1.31 -9.10
N GLN A 56 7.14 0.83 -10.03
CA GLN A 56 6.52 1.69 -11.05
C GLN A 56 5.51 2.67 -10.41
N PRO A 57 5.52 3.97 -10.75
CA PRO A 57 4.52 4.92 -10.27
C PRO A 57 3.09 4.57 -10.68
N LEU A 58 2.18 4.54 -9.70
CA LEU A 58 0.74 4.31 -9.90
C LEU A 58 -0.03 5.64 -9.92
N PHE A 59 0.29 6.54 -8.99
CA PHE A 59 -0.29 7.87 -8.91
C PHE A 59 0.63 8.83 -8.16
N SER A 60 0.37 10.12 -8.26
CA SER A 60 1.08 11.18 -7.53
C SER A 60 0.12 12.09 -6.78
N ASP A 61 0.60 12.81 -5.77
CA ASP A 61 -0.23 13.80 -5.07
C ASP A 61 -0.11 15.19 -5.70
N LYS A 62 -1.22 15.72 -6.23
CA LYS A 62 -1.28 17.07 -6.79
C LYS A 62 -1.02 18.15 -5.75
N LYS A 63 -1.30 17.89 -4.46
CA LYS A 63 -1.03 18.86 -3.38
C LYS A 63 0.42 18.82 -2.90
N ASN A 64 1.14 17.74 -3.19
CA ASN A 64 2.50 17.54 -2.74
C ASN A 64 3.39 17.14 -3.93
N PRO A 65 3.77 18.13 -4.78
CA PRO A 65 4.53 17.87 -5.99
C PRO A 65 5.83 17.11 -5.71
N GLY A 66 6.14 16.12 -6.54
CA GLY A 66 7.31 15.25 -6.38
C GLY A 66 7.04 13.97 -5.58
N VAL A 67 5.91 13.86 -4.88
CA VAL A 67 5.52 12.62 -4.21
C VAL A 67 4.84 11.66 -5.20
N ASN A 68 5.49 10.52 -5.44
CA ASN A 68 4.98 9.43 -6.25
C ASN A 68 4.70 8.20 -5.38
N PHE A 69 3.58 7.55 -5.64
CA PHE A 69 3.18 6.31 -4.99
C PHE A 69 3.36 5.17 -5.97
N THR A 70 4.19 4.20 -5.61
CA THR A 70 4.68 3.17 -6.52
C THR A 70 4.11 1.80 -6.21
N SER A 71 4.17 0.91 -7.20
CA SER A 71 3.68 -0.46 -7.06
C SER A 71 4.53 -1.26 -6.05
N PRO A 72 3.91 -1.88 -5.03
CA PRO A 72 4.60 -2.75 -4.08
C PRO A 72 4.89 -4.15 -4.64
N GLY A 73 4.45 -4.46 -5.87
CA GLY A 73 4.72 -5.73 -6.55
C GLY A 73 4.45 -5.64 -8.04
N SER A 74 4.92 -6.62 -8.79
CA SER A 74 4.71 -6.69 -10.24
C SER A 74 3.47 -7.49 -10.57
N GLY A 75 2.77 -7.07 -11.63
CA GLY A 75 1.53 -7.72 -12.04
C GLY A 75 0.62 -6.80 -12.82
N VAL A 76 -0.69 -6.93 -12.58
CA VAL A 76 -1.73 -6.22 -13.33
C VAL A 76 -2.59 -5.41 -12.37
N VAL A 77 -2.86 -4.15 -12.72
CA VAL A 77 -3.84 -3.32 -11.99
C VAL A 77 -5.23 -3.93 -12.19
N GLU A 78 -5.72 -4.60 -11.16
CA GLU A 78 -6.99 -5.30 -11.17
C GLU A 78 -8.17 -4.33 -11.01
N ALA A 79 -8.02 -3.33 -10.13
CA ALA A 79 -9.09 -2.38 -9.85
C ALA A 79 -8.55 -1.03 -9.36
N VAL A 80 -9.22 0.06 -9.72
CA VAL A 80 -9.02 1.41 -9.18
C VAL A 80 -10.32 1.87 -8.53
N ASN A 81 -10.49 1.49 -7.26
CA ASN A 81 -11.72 1.74 -6.51
C ASN A 81 -11.85 3.21 -6.13
N ARG A 82 -13.03 3.78 -6.39
CA ARG A 82 -13.36 5.17 -6.07
C ARG A 82 -14.64 5.26 -5.26
N GLY A 83 -14.59 6.04 -4.19
CA GLY A 83 -15.72 6.33 -3.33
C GLY A 83 -16.51 7.58 -3.76
N PRO A 84 -17.38 8.08 -2.87
CA PRO A 84 -18.14 9.31 -3.10
C PRO A 84 -17.24 10.49 -3.49
N ARG A 85 -17.72 11.36 -4.37
CA ARG A 85 -16.95 12.49 -4.93
C ARG A 85 -15.61 12.08 -5.60
N ARG A 86 -15.50 10.82 -6.04
CA ARG A 86 -14.34 10.23 -6.72
C ARG A 86 -13.07 10.15 -5.87
N VAL A 87 -13.21 10.12 -4.54
CA VAL A 87 -12.09 9.87 -3.62
C VAL A 87 -11.47 8.51 -3.94
N LEU A 88 -10.16 8.45 -4.11
CA LEU A 88 -9.45 7.17 -4.32
C LEU A 88 -9.54 6.34 -3.04
N GLN A 89 -10.10 5.14 -3.14
CA GLN A 89 -10.15 4.18 -2.05
C GLN A 89 -8.95 3.24 -2.11
N SER A 90 -8.75 2.58 -3.25
CA SER A 90 -7.61 1.69 -3.44
C SER A 90 -7.21 1.55 -4.90
N VAL A 91 -5.93 1.24 -5.11
CA VAL A 91 -5.40 0.70 -6.37
C VAL A 91 -4.96 -0.73 -6.08
N VAL A 92 -5.69 -1.71 -6.62
CA VAL A 92 -5.46 -3.13 -6.40
C VAL A 92 -4.63 -3.68 -7.55
N ILE A 93 -3.58 -4.43 -7.21
CA ILE A 93 -2.69 -5.09 -8.14
C ILE A 93 -2.75 -6.58 -7.87
N ARG A 94 -3.13 -7.34 -8.88
CA ARG A 94 -2.99 -8.79 -8.87
C ARG A 94 -1.54 -9.14 -9.16
N LEU A 95 -0.90 -9.84 -8.23
CA LEU A 95 0.49 -10.25 -8.39
C LEU A 95 0.59 -11.34 -9.44
N GLY A 96 1.55 -11.20 -10.36
CA GLY A 96 1.87 -12.17 -11.40
C GLY A 96 3.31 -12.64 -11.29
N ALA A 97 3.60 -13.85 -11.76
CA ALA A 97 4.93 -14.48 -11.64
C ALA A 97 5.94 -14.06 -12.72
N GLU A 98 5.65 -13.05 -13.55
CA GLU A 98 6.53 -12.65 -14.66
C GLU A 98 7.13 -11.26 -14.43
N ASP A 99 8.22 -11.22 -13.68
CA ASP A 99 9.24 -10.17 -13.78
C ASP A 99 10.44 -10.73 -14.57
N ASP A 100 10.30 -10.79 -15.90
CA ASP A 100 11.42 -11.06 -16.81
C ASP A 100 11.25 -10.24 -18.10
N ALA A 101 11.11 -8.92 -17.94
CA ALA A 101 11.21 -7.98 -19.05
C ALA A 101 11.98 -6.75 -18.58
N ASP A 102 13.27 -6.92 -18.26
CA ASP A 102 14.35 -5.99 -18.56
C ASP A 102 15.62 -6.49 -17.86
N ARG A 103 16.37 -7.31 -18.59
CA ARG A 103 17.78 -7.58 -18.36
C ARG A 103 18.60 -6.61 -19.19
#